data_AF-A0A0S4XNL5-F1
#
_entry.id   AF-A0A0S4XNL5-F1
#
_cell.length_a   1.000
_cell.length_b   1.000
_cell.length_c   1.000
_cell.angle_alpha   90.00
_cell.angle_beta   90.00
_cell.angle_gamma   90.00
#
_symmetry.space_group_name_H-M   'P 1'
#
loop_
_entity.id
_entity.type
_entity.pdbx_description
1 polymer ?
#
loop_
_entity_poly.entity_id
_entity_poly.type
_entity_poly.pdbx_seq_one_letter_code
_entity_poly.pdbx_strand_id
1 'polypeptide(L)'
;MGVIKTILKMMLIVFIALLLLRSCQDRKPSSTPPPSSTQLEPIQTDPTKKTFVFKDYSITPLADFQITAKVLSSEKYHIGDDADLAPVDLVLGWGRMADDEVLKNIDISQSNRWYYWEVDTLPIPQREIETHSANMHMIPQDDKTEAILLDAKEGEIITIKGALVRIEREGGWHWQSSLSREDTGDGACEVVFVESAQIEHL
;
A
#
# COMPACT_ATOMS: atom_id res chain seq x y z
N MET A 1 -0.09 27.15 70.75
CA MET A 1 -0.98 26.30 69.92
C MET A 1 -1.18 26.81 68.49
N GLY A 2 -1.17 28.13 68.23
CA GLY A 2 -1.34 28.70 66.88
C GLY A 2 -0.17 28.44 65.91
N VAL A 3 1.07 28.57 66.39
CA VAL A 3 2.29 28.43 65.56
C VAL A 3 2.43 27.02 64.95
N ILE A 4 2.12 25.98 65.73
CA ILE A 4 2.17 24.58 65.27
C ILE A 4 1.14 24.32 64.16
N LYS A 5 -0.06 24.91 64.23
CA LYS A 5 -1.08 24.80 63.18
C LYS A 5 -0.63 25.49 61.88
N THR A 6 0.09 26.61 61.97
CA THR A 6 0.61 27.33 60.81
C THR A 6 1.72 26.54 60.11
N ILE A 7 2.64 25.95 60.88
CA ILE A 7 3.71 25.10 60.35
C ILE A 7 3.13 23.87 59.64
N LEU A 8 2.14 23.20 60.26
CA LEU A 8 1.51 22.02 59.67
C LEU A 8 0.77 22.34 58.35
N LYS A 9 0.10 23.50 58.26
CA LYS A 9 -0.52 23.98 57.02
C LYS A 9 0.52 24.25 55.93
N MET A 10 1.65 24.87 56.27
CA MET A 10 2.73 25.11 55.32
C MET A 10 3.31 23.81 54.76
N MET A 11 3.55 22.82 55.63
CA MET A 11 4.05 21.51 55.20
C MET A 11 3.07 20.79 54.28
N LEU A 12 1.76 20.87 54.55
CA LEU A 12 0.73 20.28 53.69
C LEU A 12 0.68 20.94 52.31
N ILE A 13 0.81 22.26 52.24
CA ILE A 13 0.84 23.01 50.97
C ILE A 13 2.08 22.62 50.14
N VAL A 14 3.25 22.52 50.78
CA VAL A 14 4.49 22.09 50.12
C VAL A 14 4.36 20.64 49.61
N PHE A 15 3.75 19.75 50.40
CA PHE A 15 3.53 18.37 49.99
C PHE A 15 2.58 18.24 48.78
N ILE A 16 1.48 19.00 48.78
CA ILE A 16 0.56 19.06 47.63
C ILE A 16 1.26 19.66 46.40
N ALA A 17 2.04 20.72 46.55
CA ALA A 17 2.81 21.31 45.47
C ALA A 17 3.83 20.32 44.87
N LEU A 18 4.51 19.53 45.71
CA LEU A 18 5.43 18.48 45.27
C LEU A 18 4.71 17.33 44.54
N LEU A 19 3.52 16.95 44.98
CA LEU A 19 2.68 15.95 44.29
C LEU A 19 2.22 16.44 42.91
N LEU A 20 1.82 17.71 42.81
CA LEU A 20 1.42 18.33 41.54
C LEU A 20 2.61 18.48 40.57
N LEU A 21 3.80 18.83 41.08
CA LEU A 21 5.02 18.91 40.29
C LEU A 21 5.46 17.55 39.74
N ARG A 22 5.31 16.45 40.51
CA ARG A 22 5.55 15.08 40.01
C ARG A 22 4.55 14.69 38.91
N SER A 23 3.27 15.00 39.09
CA SER A 23 2.23 14.68 38.11
C SER A 23 2.41 15.40 36.77
N CYS A 24 3.05 16.58 36.77
CA CYS A 24 3.43 17.29 35.54
C CYS A 24 4.69 16.74 34.86
N GLN A 25 5.56 16.01 35.56
CA GLN A 25 6.83 15.50 35.00
C GLN A 25 6.69 14.15 34.27
N ASP A 26 5.56 13.45 34.40
CA ASP A 26 5.38 12.10 33.83
C ASP A 26 4.79 12.07 32.40
N ARG A 27 4.50 13.21 31.78
CA ARG A 27 4.13 13.24 30.35
C ARG A 27 5.38 13.38 29.49
N LYS A 28 6.10 12.28 29.28
CA LYS A 28 6.98 12.18 28.11
C LYS A 28 6.10 12.34 26.87
N PRO A 29 6.39 13.30 25.97
CA PRO A 29 5.72 13.34 24.68
C PRO A 29 6.01 12.00 23.99
N SER A 30 4.96 11.25 23.68
CA SER A 30 5.06 10.05 22.86
C SER A 30 5.62 10.48 21.51
N SER A 31 6.89 10.17 21.26
CA SER A 31 7.46 10.27 19.93
C SER A 31 6.85 9.16 19.09
N THR A 32 5.76 9.44 18.41
CA THR A 32 5.22 8.52 17.39
C THR A 32 6.35 8.27 16.38
N PRO A 33 6.77 7.02 16.15
CA PRO A 33 7.72 6.71 15.09
C PRO A 33 7.21 7.26 13.76
N PRO A 34 8.10 7.64 12.82
CA PRO A 34 7.67 7.95 11.47
C PRO A 34 6.87 6.76 10.89
N PRO A 35 5.84 7.03 10.07
CA PRO A 35 5.06 5.97 9.43
C PRO A 35 5.98 5.01 8.66
N SER A 36 5.67 3.71 8.72
CA SER A 36 6.33 2.69 7.90
C SER A 36 6.17 3.04 6.40
N SER A 37 7.10 2.60 5.54
CA SER A 37 7.02 2.85 4.09
C SER A 37 5.70 2.38 3.48
N THR A 38 5.15 1.29 4.00
CA THR A 38 3.83 0.74 3.62
C THR A 38 2.63 1.59 4.05
N GLN A 39 2.85 2.63 4.87
CA GLN A 39 1.81 3.57 5.29
C GLN A 39 1.73 4.81 4.37
N LEU A 40 2.58 4.88 3.34
CA LEU A 40 2.59 5.98 2.38
C LEU A 40 1.68 5.67 1.20
N GLU A 41 1.09 6.72 0.64
CA GLU A 41 0.33 6.63 -0.61
C GLU A 41 1.24 6.30 -1.81
N PRO A 42 0.71 5.59 -2.83
CA PRO A 42 1.41 5.41 -4.09
C PRO A 42 1.75 6.76 -4.73
N ILE A 43 3.00 6.92 -5.16
CA ILE A 43 3.45 8.10 -5.88
C ILE A 43 2.97 7.97 -7.32
N GLN A 44 2.29 9.01 -7.80
CA GLN A 44 1.87 9.16 -9.19
C GLN A 44 2.23 10.58 -9.68
N THR A 45 3.04 10.67 -10.73
CA THR A 45 3.45 11.96 -11.33
C THR A 45 3.32 11.95 -12.84
N ASP A 46 3.44 13.11 -13.48
CA ASP A 46 3.45 13.21 -14.94
C ASP A 46 4.50 12.26 -15.56
N PRO A 47 4.17 11.59 -16.68
CA PRO A 47 5.06 10.61 -17.27
C PRO A 47 6.31 11.26 -17.82
N THR A 48 7.47 10.71 -17.48
CA THR A 48 8.76 11.23 -17.97
C THR A 48 9.21 10.59 -19.28
N LYS A 49 8.68 9.39 -19.59
CA LYS A 49 9.00 8.62 -20.79
C LYS A 49 7.96 8.85 -21.89
N LYS A 50 8.43 8.80 -23.15
CA LYS A 50 7.56 8.80 -24.33
C LYS A 50 7.08 7.39 -24.63
N THR A 51 6.06 7.28 -25.49
CA THR A 51 5.61 6.01 -26.06
C THR A 51 6.77 5.23 -26.67
N PHE A 52 6.81 3.92 -26.42
CA PHE A 52 7.82 3.00 -26.91
C PHE A 52 7.21 1.66 -27.32
N VAL A 53 7.98 0.87 -28.07
CA VAL A 53 7.57 -0.48 -28.45
C VAL A 53 8.18 -1.46 -27.46
N PHE A 54 7.36 -2.39 -26.95
CA PHE A 54 7.77 -3.48 -26.08
C PHE A 54 7.14 -4.78 -26.59
N LYS A 55 7.98 -5.74 -26.99
CA LYS A 55 7.54 -6.91 -27.77
C LYS A 55 6.76 -6.43 -29.00
N ASP A 56 5.52 -6.91 -29.20
CA ASP A 56 4.64 -6.51 -30.30
C ASP A 56 3.62 -5.42 -29.90
N TYR A 57 3.84 -4.74 -28.77
CA TYR A 57 2.91 -3.76 -28.19
C TYR A 57 3.49 -2.34 -28.22
N SER A 58 2.60 -1.37 -28.47
CA SER A 58 2.88 0.05 -28.25
C SER A 58 2.50 0.41 -26.81
N ILE A 59 3.48 0.81 -26.01
CA ILE A 59 3.32 1.19 -24.60
C ILE A 59 3.38 2.70 -24.50
N THR A 60 2.29 3.30 -24.02
CA THR A 60 2.20 4.74 -23.72
C THR A 60 2.15 4.94 -22.20
N PRO A 61 3.23 5.46 -21.59
CA PRO A 61 3.20 5.89 -20.19
C PRO A 61 2.14 6.98 -19.97
N LEU A 62 1.30 6.77 -18.97
CA LEU A 62 0.25 7.70 -18.54
C LEU A 62 0.64 8.46 -17.27
N ALA A 63 1.38 7.80 -16.38
CA ALA A 63 1.96 8.40 -15.18
C ALA A 63 3.18 7.60 -14.71
N ASP A 64 4.20 8.28 -14.21
CA ASP A 64 5.28 7.63 -13.47
C ASP A 64 4.72 7.16 -12.12
N PHE A 65 5.08 5.94 -11.71
CA PHE A 65 4.44 5.25 -10.60
C PHE A 65 5.46 4.59 -9.66
N GLN A 66 5.25 4.74 -8.35
CA GLN A 66 6.01 4.02 -7.34
C GLN A 66 5.12 3.68 -6.14
N ILE A 67 5.26 2.47 -5.63
CA ILE A 67 4.55 1.99 -4.44
C ILE A 67 5.45 1.10 -3.60
N THR A 68 5.33 1.22 -2.28
CA THR A 68 5.79 0.21 -1.32
C THR A 68 4.57 -0.29 -0.57
N ALA A 69 4.21 -1.56 -0.75
CA ALA A 69 2.95 -2.10 -0.26
C ALA A 69 3.11 -3.55 0.19
N LYS A 70 2.13 -4.02 0.96
CA LYS A 70 2.02 -5.43 1.33
C LYS A 70 1.32 -6.21 0.22
N VAL A 71 1.84 -7.38 -0.11
CA VAL A 71 1.18 -8.32 -1.02
C VAL A 71 0.06 -9.00 -0.24
N LEU A 72 -1.17 -8.79 -0.69
CA LEU A 72 -2.38 -9.38 -0.10
C LEU A 72 -2.81 -10.66 -0.82
N SER A 73 -2.50 -10.75 -2.12
CA SER A 73 -2.73 -11.94 -2.94
C SER A 73 -1.88 -11.86 -4.21
N SER A 74 -1.62 -13.01 -4.82
CA SER A 74 -0.81 -13.14 -6.03
C SER A 74 -1.39 -14.22 -6.92
N GLU A 75 -1.77 -13.86 -8.14
CA GLU A 75 -2.33 -14.79 -9.14
C GLU A 75 -1.42 -14.83 -10.37
N LYS A 76 -1.05 -16.03 -10.81
CA LYS A 76 -0.06 -16.26 -11.87
C LYS A 76 -0.73 -16.80 -13.11
N TYR A 77 -0.37 -16.26 -14.26
CA TYR A 77 -0.94 -16.60 -15.54
C TYR A 77 0.10 -17.25 -16.44
N HIS A 78 -0.30 -18.34 -17.11
CA HIS A 78 0.56 -19.09 -18.03
C HIS A 78 -0.05 -19.25 -19.43
N ILE A 79 -1.29 -18.78 -19.63
CA ILE A 79 -2.06 -18.97 -20.85
C ILE A 79 -2.76 -17.65 -21.17
N GLY A 80 -2.70 -17.23 -22.44
CA GLY A 80 -3.35 -16.03 -22.96
C GLY A 80 -2.34 -14.99 -23.44
N ASP A 81 -2.70 -14.25 -24.49
CA ASP A 81 -1.86 -13.18 -25.05
C ASP A 81 -1.57 -12.06 -24.03
N ASP A 82 -2.47 -11.88 -23.07
CA ASP A 82 -2.34 -11.00 -21.92
C ASP A 82 -1.43 -11.57 -20.83
N ALA A 83 -1.31 -12.89 -20.69
CA ALA A 83 -0.40 -13.54 -19.74
C ALA A 83 1.07 -13.40 -20.14
N ASP A 84 1.38 -13.43 -21.44
CA ASP A 84 2.74 -13.19 -21.95
C ASP A 84 3.20 -11.74 -21.69
N LEU A 85 2.25 -10.81 -21.54
CA LEU A 85 2.53 -9.41 -21.25
C LEU A 85 2.53 -9.12 -19.75
N ALA A 86 1.49 -9.59 -19.04
CA ALA A 86 1.32 -9.47 -17.61
C ALA A 86 1.21 -10.88 -16.97
N PRO A 87 2.34 -11.52 -16.61
CA PRO A 87 2.35 -12.91 -16.13
C PRO A 87 1.84 -13.05 -14.69
N VAL A 88 1.68 -11.95 -13.96
CA VAL A 88 1.22 -11.96 -12.57
C VAL A 88 0.38 -10.73 -12.27
N ASP A 89 -0.71 -10.94 -11.53
CA ASP A 89 -1.47 -9.89 -10.88
C ASP A 89 -1.19 -9.92 -9.39
N LEU A 90 -0.89 -8.76 -8.81
CA LEU A 90 -0.71 -8.62 -7.37
C LEU A 90 -1.84 -7.77 -6.79
N VAL A 91 -2.50 -8.29 -5.75
CA VAL A 91 -3.33 -7.46 -4.88
C VAL A 91 -2.41 -6.82 -3.87
N LEU A 92 -2.32 -5.50 -3.88
CA LEU A 92 -1.45 -4.75 -3.00
C LEU A 92 -2.28 -3.93 -2.02
N GLY A 93 -1.83 -3.89 -0.75
CA GLY A 93 -2.41 -3.11 0.33
C GLY A 93 -1.41 -2.14 0.95
N TRP A 94 -1.83 -0.91 1.20
CA TRP A 94 -1.05 0.11 1.88
C TRP A 94 -1.88 0.77 2.99
N GLY A 95 -1.27 1.67 3.78
CA GLY A 95 -1.94 2.22 4.96
C GLY A 95 -2.39 1.12 5.92
N ARG A 96 -3.64 1.15 6.36
CA ARG A 96 -4.18 0.09 7.24
C ARG A 96 -4.40 -1.24 6.54
N MET A 97 -4.46 -1.28 5.21
CA MET A 97 -4.48 -2.53 4.46
C MET A 97 -3.10 -3.22 4.42
N ALA A 98 -2.06 -2.64 5.01
CA ALA A 98 -0.79 -3.32 5.27
C ALA A 98 -0.67 -3.89 6.70
N ASP A 99 -1.66 -3.67 7.57
CA ASP A 99 -1.65 -4.10 8.97
C ASP A 99 -2.21 -5.52 9.13
N ASP A 100 -1.41 -6.43 9.70
CA ASP A 100 -1.82 -7.83 9.96
C ASP A 100 -3.06 -7.94 10.86
N GLU A 101 -3.22 -7.03 11.82
CA GLU A 101 -4.37 -7.05 12.73
C GLU A 101 -5.68 -6.66 12.03
N VAL A 102 -5.59 -5.91 10.94
CA VAL A 102 -6.72 -5.60 10.04
C VAL A 102 -6.97 -6.78 9.11
N LEU A 103 -5.94 -7.23 8.39
CA LEU A 103 -6.02 -8.23 7.34
C LEU A 103 -6.53 -9.60 7.83
N LYS A 104 -6.25 -9.98 9.08
CA LYS A 104 -6.75 -11.25 9.64
C LYS A 104 -8.29 -11.38 9.66
N ASN A 105 -9.02 -10.28 9.43
CA ASN A 105 -10.49 -10.26 9.38
C ASN A 105 -11.02 -9.96 7.97
N ILE A 106 -10.18 -10.01 6.95
CA ILE A 106 -10.54 -9.75 5.55
C ILE A 106 -10.08 -10.95 4.71
N ASP A 107 -11.03 -11.66 4.12
CA ASP A 107 -10.73 -12.72 3.17
C ASP A 107 -10.55 -12.09 1.79
N ILE A 108 -9.39 -12.31 1.17
CA ILE A 108 -9.04 -11.76 -0.15
C ILE A 108 -8.83 -12.92 -1.14
N SER A 109 -9.40 -12.79 -2.34
CA SER A 109 -9.24 -13.78 -3.41
C SER A 109 -9.12 -13.13 -4.78
N GLN A 110 -8.56 -13.85 -5.76
CA GLN A 110 -8.44 -13.41 -7.14
C GLN A 110 -9.07 -14.41 -8.11
N SER A 111 -9.69 -13.90 -9.18
CA SER A 111 -10.18 -14.69 -10.31
C SER A 111 -10.38 -13.81 -11.54
N ASN A 112 -10.16 -14.37 -12.73
CA ASN A 112 -10.38 -13.71 -14.04
C ASN A 112 -9.68 -12.35 -14.21
N ARG A 113 -8.55 -12.10 -13.52
CA ARG A 113 -7.84 -10.81 -13.44
C ARG A 113 -8.52 -9.73 -12.58
N TRP A 114 -9.28 -10.16 -11.59
CA TRP A 114 -9.93 -9.30 -10.61
C TRP A 114 -9.64 -9.81 -9.22
N TYR A 115 -9.82 -8.96 -8.22
CA TYR A 115 -9.82 -9.37 -6.84
C TYR A 115 -11.16 -9.12 -6.17
N TYR A 116 -11.42 -9.89 -5.13
CA TYR A 116 -12.61 -9.84 -4.30
C TYR A 116 -12.18 -9.84 -2.84
N TRP A 117 -12.95 -9.17 -2.01
CA TRP A 117 -12.74 -9.19 -0.57
C TRP A 117 -14.07 -9.38 0.16
N GLU A 118 -14.04 -10.13 1.26
CA GLU A 118 -15.19 -10.42 2.11
C GLU A 118 -14.82 -10.21 3.59
N VAL A 119 -15.80 -9.77 4.39
CA VAL A 119 -15.65 -9.55 5.84
C VAL A 119 -16.95 -9.90 6.56
N ASP A 120 -16.83 -10.49 7.75
CA ASP A 120 -17.97 -10.66 8.66
C ASP A 120 -18.34 -9.35 9.37
N THR A 121 -17.32 -8.57 9.75
CA THR A 121 -17.46 -7.27 10.41
C THR A 121 -16.33 -6.38 9.94
N LEU A 122 -16.67 -5.20 9.43
CA LEU A 122 -15.69 -4.23 8.91
C LEU A 122 -14.62 -3.87 9.97
N PRO A 123 -13.35 -4.29 9.79
CA PRO A 123 -12.28 -3.98 10.74
C PRO A 123 -11.80 -2.52 10.62
N ILE A 124 -12.00 -1.93 9.44
CA ILE A 124 -11.77 -0.52 9.10
C ILE A 124 -12.94 -0.02 8.22
N PRO A 125 -13.13 1.29 8.01
CA PRO A 125 -14.18 1.79 7.12
C PRO A 125 -14.07 1.15 5.75
N GLN A 126 -15.19 0.68 5.20
CA GLN A 126 -15.23 0.03 3.88
C GLN A 126 -14.50 0.84 2.80
N ARG A 127 -14.71 2.16 2.80
CA ARG A 127 -14.07 3.04 1.82
C ARG A 127 -12.55 2.95 1.85
N GLU A 128 -11.97 2.74 3.01
CA GLU A 128 -10.52 2.60 3.15
C GLU A 128 -10.01 1.26 2.64
N ILE A 129 -10.78 0.18 2.80
CA ILE A 129 -10.47 -1.12 2.16
C ILE A 129 -10.41 -0.92 0.64
N GLU A 130 -11.43 -0.24 0.10
CA GLU A 130 -11.58 -0.01 -1.35
C GLU A 130 -10.50 0.92 -1.94
N THR A 131 -10.03 1.94 -1.21
CA THR A 131 -9.07 2.92 -1.74
C THR A 131 -7.63 2.68 -1.34
N HIS A 132 -7.38 1.79 -0.37
CA HIS A 132 -6.03 1.43 0.07
C HIS A 132 -5.67 -0.02 -0.29
N SER A 133 -6.42 -0.62 -1.21
CA SER A 133 -6.02 -1.85 -1.86
C SER A 133 -6.41 -1.85 -3.32
N ALA A 134 -5.59 -2.47 -4.16
CA ALA A 134 -5.83 -2.56 -5.59
C ALA A 134 -5.23 -3.82 -6.19
N ASN A 135 -5.89 -4.34 -7.23
CA ASN A 135 -5.35 -5.40 -8.08
C ASN A 135 -4.58 -4.75 -9.24
N MET A 136 -3.30 -5.08 -9.35
CA MET A 136 -2.41 -4.47 -10.32
C MET A 136 -1.82 -5.52 -11.25
N HIS A 137 -1.92 -5.28 -12.55
CA HIS A 137 -1.41 -6.14 -13.61
C HIS A 137 0.05 -5.80 -13.92
N MET A 138 0.95 -6.73 -13.64
CA MET A 138 2.39 -6.44 -13.65
C MET A 138 3.03 -6.82 -14.97
N ILE A 139 3.58 -5.84 -15.69
CA ILE A 139 4.30 -6.03 -16.94
C ILE A 139 5.80 -5.84 -16.68
N PRO A 140 6.57 -6.92 -16.52
CA PRO A 140 8.00 -6.81 -16.24
C PRO A 140 8.76 -6.27 -17.46
N GLN A 141 9.69 -5.33 -17.26
CA GLN A 141 10.56 -4.87 -18.35
C GLN A 141 11.54 -5.95 -18.84
N ASP A 142 11.90 -6.88 -17.96
CA ASP A 142 12.94 -7.90 -18.16
C ASP A 142 12.72 -9.14 -17.28
N ASP A 143 13.40 -10.24 -17.62
CA ASP A 143 13.32 -11.53 -16.92
C ASP A 143 13.68 -11.43 -15.43
N LYS A 144 14.55 -10.49 -15.06
CA LYS A 144 14.95 -10.29 -13.66
C LYS A 144 13.77 -9.73 -12.86
N THR A 145 13.10 -8.73 -13.40
CA THR A 145 11.93 -8.10 -12.79
C THR A 145 10.77 -9.09 -12.74
N GLU A 146 10.58 -9.87 -13.80
CA GLU A 146 9.58 -10.94 -13.86
C GLU A 146 9.79 -11.97 -12.74
N ALA A 147 11.02 -12.46 -12.56
CA ALA A 147 11.32 -13.44 -11.52
C ALA A 147 11.00 -12.92 -10.10
N ILE A 148 11.27 -11.64 -9.82
CA ILE A 148 10.97 -11.03 -8.52
C ILE A 148 9.45 -10.95 -8.31
N LEU A 149 8.71 -10.45 -9.32
CA LEU A 149 7.26 -10.34 -9.24
C LEU A 149 6.58 -11.71 -9.08
N LEU A 150 7.10 -12.74 -9.75
CA LEU A 150 6.59 -14.10 -9.63
C LEU A 150 6.94 -14.78 -8.30
N ASP A 151 8.01 -14.35 -7.61
CA ASP A 151 8.35 -14.90 -6.28
C ASP A 151 7.62 -14.19 -5.14
N ALA A 152 7.05 -13.00 -5.38
CA ALA A 152 6.30 -12.24 -4.40
C ALA A 152 5.11 -13.04 -3.82
N LYS A 153 5.10 -13.19 -2.50
CA LYS A 153 4.11 -13.98 -1.75
C LYS A 153 3.27 -13.10 -0.84
N GLU A 154 2.07 -13.57 -0.57
CA GLU A 154 1.18 -12.98 0.44
C GLU A 154 1.92 -12.76 1.76
N GLY A 155 1.72 -11.57 2.33
CA GLY A 155 2.34 -11.12 3.58
C GLY A 155 3.68 -10.39 3.38
N GLU A 156 4.35 -10.55 2.24
CA GLU A 156 5.60 -9.84 1.97
C GLU A 156 5.36 -8.37 1.65
N ILE A 157 6.36 -7.54 1.91
CA ILE A 157 6.38 -6.14 1.48
C ILE A 157 7.17 -6.07 0.18
N ILE A 158 6.60 -5.40 -0.83
CA ILE A 158 7.24 -5.19 -2.12
C ILE A 158 7.29 -3.70 -2.45
N THR A 159 8.44 -3.25 -2.93
CA THR A 159 8.60 -1.94 -3.56
C THR A 159 8.64 -2.11 -5.08
N ILE A 160 7.77 -1.39 -5.78
CA ILE A 160 7.62 -1.41 -7.24
C ILE A 160 7.84 0.01 -7.76
N LYS A 161 8.59 0.13 -8.85
CA LYS A 161 8.77 1.37 -9.60
C LYS A 161 8.58 1.12 -11.09
N GLY A 162 7.91 2.04 -11.75
CA GLY A 162 7.66 1.97 -13.18
C GLY A 162 6.69 3.05 -13.66
N ALA A 163 5.75 2.67 -14.50
CA ALA A 163 4.72 3.57 -15.01
C ALA A 163 3.36 2.89 -15.11
N LEU A 164 2.29 3.66 -14.86
CA LEU A 164 0.95 3.30 -15.29
C LEU A 164 0.84 3.50 -16.79
N VAL A 165 0.31 2.52 -17.52
CA VAL A 165 0.40 2.52 -18.99
C VAL A 165 -0.93 2.30 -19.69
N ARG A 166 -1.01 2.81 -20.92
CA ARG A 166 -1.91 2.33 -21.97
C ARG A 166 -1.10 1.48 -22.94
N ILE A 167 -1.71 0.39 -23.38
CA ILE A 167 -1.11 -0.61 -24.25
C ILE A 167 -2.02 -0.79 -25.44
N GLU A 168 -1.42 -0.81 -26.62
CA GLU A 168 -2.13 -1.03 -27.88
C GLU A 168 -1.37 -2.07 -28.69
N ARG A 169 -2.11 -2.95 -29.37
CA ARG A 169 -1.57 -3.91 -30.35
C ARG A 169 -2.30 -3.74 -31.68
N GLU A 170 -1.64 -4.12 -32.78
CA GLU A 170 -2.32 -4.25 -34.06
C GLU A 170 -3.57 -5.14 -33.94
N GLY A 171 -4.62 -4.82 -34.71
CA GLY A 171 -5.90 -5.53 -34.65
C GLY A 171 -6.90 -4.99 -33.62
N GLY A 172 -6.58 -3.88 -32.92
CA GLY A 172 -7.53 -3.12 -32.10
C GLY A 172 -7.63 -3.57 -30.63
N TRP A 173 -6.79 -4.52 -30.22
CA TRP A 173 -6.65 -4.87 -28.81
C TRP A 173 -5.98 -3.71 -28.06
N HIS A 174 -6.53 -3.36 -26.89
CA HIS A 174 -5.96 -2.36 -26.01
C HIS A 174 -6.19 -2.72 -24.54
N TRP A 175 -5.31 -2.23 -23.68
CA TRP A 175 -5.44 -2.33 -22.23
C TRP A 175 -4.98 -1.02 -21.60
N GLN A 176 -5.74 -0.48 -20.66
CA GLN A 176 -5.45 0.81 -20.05
C GLN A 176 -5.51 0.71 -18.54
N SER A 177 -4.48 1.25 -17.88
CA SER A 177 -4.46 1.45 -16.43
C SER A 177 -5.53 2.43 -15.97
N SER A 178 -6.14 2.18 -14.80
CA SER A 178 -6.72 3.28 -14.03
C SER A 178 -5.63 4.28 -13.61
N LEU A 179 -6.02 5.55 -13.49
CA LEU A 179 -5.22 6.64 -12.93
C LEU A 179 -5.87 7.24 -11.68
N SER A 180 -7.06 6.76 -11.34
CA SER A 180 -7.82 7.20 -10.18
C SER A 180 -7.38 6.41 -8.95
N ARG A 181 -7.67 6.95 -7.77
CA ARG A 181 -7.45 6.31 -6.46
C ARG A 181 -8.75 6.03 -5.73
N GLU A 182 -9.86 6.41 -6.35
CA GLU A 182 -11.17 6.46 -5.73
C GLU A 182 -12.20 5.57 -6.47
N ASP A 183 -11.79 4.93 -7.56
CA ASP A 183 -12.61 4.08 -8.39
C ASP A 183 -12.61 2.64 -7.91
N THR A 184 -13.72 1.94 -8.17
CA THR A 184 -13.92 0.54 -7.82
C THR A 184 -14.62 -0.16 -8.97
N GLY A 185 -14.42 -1.47 -9.09
CA GLY A 185 -15.05 -2.29 -10.13
C GLY A 185 -14.35 -2.23 -11.49
N ASP A 186 -15.14 -2.29 -12.56
CA ASP A 186 -14.61 -2.46 -13.93
C ASP A 186 -13.77 -1.26 -14.37
N GLY A 187 -12.55 -1.55 -14.85
CA GLY A 187 -11.59 -0.53 -15.25
C GLY A 187 -10.85 0.17 -14.09
N ALA A 188 -11.05 -0.26 -12.84
CA ALA A 188 -10.34 0.31 -11.69
C ALA A 188 -8.93 -0.27 -11.47
N CYS A 189 -8.59 -1.37 -12.15
CA CYS A 189 -7.28 -2.01 -11.98
C CYS A 189 -6.17 -1.21 -12.67
N GLU A 190 -5.02 -1.10 -12.02
CA GLU A 190 -3.83 -0.52 -12.62
C GLU A 190 -3.11 -1.52 -13.52
N VAL A 191 -2.57 -1.00 -14.63
CA VAL A 191 -1.69 -1.75 -15.54
C VAL A 191 -0.31 -1.10 -15.44
N VAL A 192 0.64 -1.84 -14.89
CA VAL A 192 1.93 -1.29 -14.46
C VAL A 192 3.04 -1.87 -15.31
N PHE A 193 3.72 -1.03 -16.08
CA PHE A 193 5.01 -1.38 -16.66
C PHE A 193 6.09 -1.24 -15.59
N VAL A 194 6.64 -2.37 -15.14
CA VAL A 194 7.53 -2.47 -14.00
C VAL A 194 8.99 -2.41 -14.44
N GLU A 195 9.68 -1.36 -14.00
CA GLU A 195 11.10 -1.12 -14.29
C GLU A 195 12.02 -1.65 -13.21
N SER A 196 11.51 -1.76 -11.99
CA SER A 196 12.20 -2.44 -10.90
C SER A 196 11.20 -2.89 -9.85
N ALA A 197 11.45 -4.08 -9.30
CA ALA A 197 10.77 -4.60 -8.14
C ALA A 197 11.79 -5.06 -7.09
N GLN A 198 11.45 -4.95 -5.81
CA GLN A 198 12.25 -5.47 -4.71
C GLN A 198 11.33 -5.95 -3.59
N ILE A 199 11.50 -7.20 -3.17
CA ILE A 199 10.87 -7.75 -1.97
C ILE A 199 11.72 -7.35 -0.76
N GLU A 200 11.08 -6.81 0.26
CA GLU A 200 11.71 -6.50 1.54
C GLU A 200 11.70 -7.75 2.42
N HIS A 201 12.89 -8.29 2.71
CA HIS A 201 13.03 -9.36 3.69
C HIS A 201 13.04 -8.75 5.10
N LEU A 202 12.00 -9.04 5.88
CA LEU A 202 11.90 -8.68 7.30
C LEU A 202 12.67 -9.66 8.20
#